data_AF-H8WFJ1-F1
#
_entry.id   AF-H8WFJ1-F1
#
_cell.length_a   1.000
_cell.length_b   1.000
_cell.length_c   1.000
_cell.angle_alpha   90.00
_cell.angle_beta   90.00
_cell.angle_gamma   90.00
#
_symmetry.space_group_name_H-M   'P 1'
#
loop_
_entity.id
_entity.type
_entity.pdbx_description
1 polymer ?
#
loop_
_entity_poly.entity_id
_entity_poly.type
_entity_poly.pdbx_seq_one_letter_code
_entity_poly.pdbx_strand_id
1 'polypeptide(L)'
;LFGLMHYLMPKRGILSLHSGCNMGKDGDVALFFGLSGTGKTTLSTDPNRFLIGDDEHCWSDDGVSNIEGGCYAKCIDLSREKEPDIWNAIKFGTVLENVVFDERTREVDYTDRSVTENTRAAYPIEFIPNAKIPCVGPHPKNVILLACDAFGVLPPVSKLNLE
;
A
#
# COMPACT_ATOMS: atom_id res chain seq x y z
N LEU A 1 1.84 14.81 7.26
CA LEU A 1 3.10 14.27 7.81
C LEU A 1 4.10 13.98 6.70
N PHE A 2 3.74 13.21 5.69
CA PHE A 2 4.62 12.81 4.59
C PHE A 2 5.44 13.91 3.91
N GLY A 3 4.82 15.06 3.58
CA GLY A 3 5.53 16.19 2.99
C GLY A 3 6.67 16.71 3.88
N LEU A 4 6.54 16.61 5.21
CA LEU A 4 7.62 16.92 6.15
C LEU A 4 8.72 15.86 6.11
N MET A 5 8.38 14.58 5.99
CA MET A 5 9.35 13.49 5.86
C MET A 5 10.16 13.64 4.57
N HIS A 6 9.51 13.98 3.46
CA HIS A 6 10.17 14.31 2.20
C HIS A 6 11.11 15.51 2.29
N TYR A 7 10.90 16.43 3.23
CA TYR A 7 11.81 17.56 3.46
C TYR A 7 12.95 17.22 4.42
N LEU A 8 12.66 16.53 5.53
CA LEU A 8 13.63 16.31 6.61
C LEU A 8 14.54 15.11 6.36
N MET A 9 14.03 14.02 5.77
CA MET A 9 14.81 12.78 5.58
C MET A 9 15.98 12.98 4.62
N PRO A 10 15.83 13.65 3.46
CA PRO A 10 16.96 13.88 2.56
C PRO A 10 18.07 14.72 3.18
N LYS A 11 17.72 15.69 4.06
CA LYS A 11 18.71 16.47 4.82
C LYS A 11 19.54 15.63 5.79
N ARG A 12 19.10 14.41 6.10
CA ARG A 12 19.77 13.43 6.94
C ARG A 12 20.39 12.30 6.12
N GLY A 13 20.43 12.41 4.79
CA GLY A 13 20.92 11.35 3.90
C GLY A 13 19.98 10.16 3.75
N ILE A 14 18.70 10.30 4.14
CA ILE A 14 17.70 9.23 4.06
C ILE A 14 16.72 9.55 2.92
N LEU A 15 16.50 8.60 2.02
CA LEU A 15 15.58 8.76 0.91
C LEU A 15 14.14 8.48 1.38
N SER A 16 13.26 9.48 1.31
CA SER A 16 11.82 9.31 1.54
C SER A 16 11.13 8.90 0.24
N LEU A 17 10.22 7.93 0.30
CA LEU A 17 9.62 7.25 -0.85
C LEU A 17 8.10 7.16 -0.69
N HIS A 18 7.38 7.41 -1.79
CA HIS A 18 5.95 7.13 -1.92
C HIS A 18 5.81 5.78 -2.63
N SER A 19 5.73 4.71 -1.86
CA SER A 19 5.81 3.34 -2.36
C SER A 19 5.01 2.36 -1.50
N GLY A 20 4.56 1.26 -2.09
CA GLY A 20 4.28 0.04 -1.35
C GLY A 20 5.57 -0.72 -1.12
N CYS A 21 5.69 -1.48 -0.04
CA CYS A 21 6.88 -2.26 0.25
C CYS A 21 6.54 -3.59 0.89
N ASN A 22 7.14 -4.67 0.39
CA ASN A 22 7.03 -5.99 1.00
C ASN A 22 8.35 -6.77 0.94
N MET A 23 8.41 -7.86 1.70
CA MET A 23 9.60 -8.69 1.85
C MET A 23 9.25 -10.17 1.65
N GLY A 24 10.01 -10.86 0.81
CA GLY A 24 9.86 -12.31 0.65
C GLY A 24 10.37 -13.07 1.88
N LYS A 25 10.09 -14.36 1.92
CA LYS A 25 10.50 -15.25 3.04
C LYS A 25 12.02 -15.33 3.20
N ASP A 26 12.75 -15.14 2.10
CA ASP A 26 14.23 -15.13 2.06
C ASP A 26 14.83 -13.73 2.28
N GLY A 27 14.01 -12.75 2.66
CA GLY A 27 14.44 -11.39 2.97
C GLY A 27 14.65 -10.48 1.74
N ASP A 28 14.24 -10.90 0.55
CA ASP A 28 14.26 -10.05 -0.64
C ASP A 28 13.17 -8.97 -0.54
N VAL A 29 13.56 -7.69 -0.50
CA VAL A 29 12.63 -6.56 -0.42
C VAL A 29 12.27 -6.06 -1.82
N ALA A 30 10.99 -5.71 -2.02
CA ALA A 30 10.49 -5.09 -3.23
C ALA A 30 9.75 -3.77 -2.90
N LEU A 31 10.05 -2.73 -3.67
CA LEU A 31 9.36 -1.43 -3.63
C LEU A 31 8.45 -1.29 -4.85
N PHE A 32 7.24 -0.79 -4.65
CA PHE A 32 6.23 -0.58 -5.67
C PHE A 32 5.89 0.90 -5.74
N PHE A 33 6.30 1.60 -6.80
CA PHE A 33 5.98 3.00 -7.02
C PHE A 33 4.79 3.11 -7.97
N GLY A 34 3.89 4.05 -7.70
CA GLY A 34 2.74 4.27 -8.56
C GLY A 34 1.75 5.25 -7.96
N LEU A 35 1.01 5.93 -8.83
CA LEU A 35 -0.05 6.85 -8.42
C LEU A 35 -1.25 6.10 -7.84
N SER A 36 -2.21 6.84 -7.28
CA SER A 36 -3.47 6.26 -6.81
C SER A 36 -4.17 5.50 -7.95
N GLY A 37 -4.60 4.27 -7.68
CA GLY A 37 -5.29 3.41 -8.66
C GLY A 37 -4.38 2.64 -9.62
N THR A 38 -3.05 2.71 -9.51
CA THR A 38 -2.14 1.90 -10.35
C THR A 38 -1.87 0.49 -9.80
N GLY A 39 -2.57 0.07 -8.73
CA GLY A 39 -2.43 -1.26 -8.13
C GLY A 39 -1.35 -1.39 -7.06
N LYS A 40 -0.79 -0.28 -6.55
CA LYS A 40 0.29 -0.28 -5.55
C LYS A 40 -0.03 -1.10 -4.29
N THR A 41 -1.13 -0.76 -3.60
CA THR A 41 -1.59 -1.45 -2.38
C THR A 41 -1.93 -2.92 -2.64
N THR A 42 -2.61 -3.20 -3.76
CA THR A 42 -3.00 -4.56 -4.15
C THR A 42 -1.77 -5.45 -4.39
N LEU A 43 -0.75 -4.95 -5.11
CA LEU A 43 0.46 -5.72 -5.43
C LEU A 43 1.46 -5.81 -4.27
N SER A 44 1.48 -4.83 -3.36
CA SER A 44 2.31 -4.92 -2.16
C SER A 44 1.74 -5.90 -1.13
N THR A 45 0.42 -6.12 -1.12
CA THR A 45 -0.28 -7.03 -0.20
C THR A 45 -0.39 -8.44 -0.77
N ASP A 46 0.75 -9.05 -1.10
CA ASP A 46 0.83 -10.45 -1.57
C ASP A 46 0.80 -11.40 -0.36
N PRO A 47 -0.10 -12.40 -0.32
CA PRO A 47 -0.19 -13.35 0.80
C PRO A 47 1.07 -14.21 1.02
N ASN A 48 2.00 -14.27 0.06
CA ASN A 48 3.25 -15.00 0.16
C ASN A 48 4.42 -14.14 0.66
N ARG A 49 4.20 -12.84 0.86
CA ARG A 49 5.23 -11.86 1.24
C ARG A 49 4.78 -11.10 2.47
N PHE A 50 5.75 -10.65 3.27
CA PHE A 50 5.46 -9.85 4.44
C PHE A 50 5.33 -8.38 4.07
N LEU A 51 4.19 -7.75 4.38
CA LEU A 51 3.95 -6.34 4.11
C LEU A 51 4.78 -5.47 5.07
N ILE A 52 5.63 -4.59 4.55
CA ILE A 52 6.35 -3.59 5.37
C ILE A 52 5.48 -2.33 5.54
N GLY A 53 4.84 -1.87 4.46
CA GLY A 53 3.86 -0.78 4.47
C GLY A 53 3.30 -0.56 3.06
N ASP A 54 2.17 0.13 2.95
CA ASP A 54 1.44 0.28 1.68
C ASP A 54 1.69 1.61 0.93
N ASP A 55 2.15 2.66 1.61
CA ASP A 55 2.25 3.99 0.97
C ASP A 55 3.53 4.80 1.26
N GLU A 56 4.05 4.83 2.50
CA GLU A 56 5.15 5.73 2.86
C GLU A 56 6.39 5.01 3.46
N HIS A 57 7.55 5.10 2.82
CA HIS A 57 8.80 4.46 3.30
C HIS A 57 9.99 5.40 3.35
N CYS A 58 10.95 5.06 4.21
CA CYS A 58 12.31 5.59 4.18
C CYS A 58 13.28 4.52 3.74
N TRP A 59 14.29 4.88 2.94
CA TRP A 59 15.44 4.05 2.59
C TRP A 59 16.72 4.74 3.08
N SER A 60 17.38 4.11 4.04
CA SER A 60 18.62 4.54 4.68
C SER A 60 19.78 3.57 4.39
N ASP A 61 20.93 3.83 4.98
CA ASP A 61 22.11 2.94 4.91
C ASP A 61 21.87 1.56 5.53
N ASP A 62 20.84 1.39 6.38
CA ASP A 62 20.52 0.12 7.04
C ASP A 62 19.40 -0.68 6.34
N GLY A 63 18.72 -0.09 5.35
CA GLY A 63 17.58 -0.72 4.67
C GLY A 63 16.36 0.18 4.58
N VAL A 64 15.17 -0.44 4.52
CA VAL A 64 13.90 0.25 4.38
C VAL A 64 13.06 0.16 5.66
N SER A 65 12.32 1.22 5.96
CA SER A 65 11.39 1.27 7.08
C SER A 65 10.09 1.96 6.69
N ASN A 66 8.97 1.47 7.22
CA ASN A 66 7.69 2.16 7.14
C ASN A 66 7.74 3.46 7.96
N ILE A 67 7.09 4.51 7.46
CA ILE A 67 6.88 5.76 8.21
C ILE A 67 5.64 5.65 9.10
N GLU A 68 4.69 4.82 8.70
CA GLU A 68 3.35 4.72 9.28
C GLU A 68 3.20 3.50 10.20
N GLY A 69 2.09 3.48 10.95
CA GLY A 69 1.68 2.35 11.81
C GLY A 69 0.37 1.70 11.34
N GLY A 70 -0.06 1.97 10.11
CA GLY A 70 -1.34 1.52 9.57
C GLY A 70 -1.37 1.59 8.06
N CYS A 71 -2.54 1.36 7.50
CA CYS A 71 -2.82 1.48 6.07
C CYS A 71 -4.03 2.38 5.84
N TYR A 72 -4.07 3.01 4.67
CA TYR A 72 -5.18 3.86 4.24
C TYR A 72 -5.73 3.43 2.88
N ALA A 73 -6.27 2.21 2.85
CA ALA A 73 -6.64 1.51 1.63
C ALA A 73 -7.89 2.11 0.97
N LYS A 74 -7.91 2.10 -0.36
CA LYS A 74 -9.11 2.41 -1.16
C LYS A 74 -10.09 1.24 -1.07
N CYS A 75 -11.39 1.52 -0.92
CA CYS A 75 -12.40 0.49 -0.71
C CYS A 75 -13.46 0.39 -1.81
N ILE A 76 -13.39 1.23 -2.85
CA ILE A 76 -14.36 1.13 -3.93
C ILE A 76 -14.18 -0.19 -4.69
N ASP A 77 -15.29 -0.88 -4.95
CA ASP A 77 -15.35 -2.22 -5.53
C ASP A 77 -14.57 -3.29 -4.73
N LEU A 78 -14.31 -3.04 -3.45
CA LEU A 78 -13.65 -4.00 -2.56
C LEU A 78 -14.51 -5.26 -2.47
N SER A 79 -13.88 -6.41 -2.69
CA SER A 79 -14.51 -7.72 -2.51
C SER A 79 -13.53 -8.66 -1.83
N ARG A 80 -14.06 -9.59 -1.04
CA ARG A 80 -13.25 -10.57 -0.32
C ARG A 80 -12.46 -11.48 -1.26
N GLU A 81 -12.99 -11.75 -2.44
CA GLU A 81 -12.37 -12.61 -3.45
C GLU A 81 -11.14 -11.95 -4.09
N LYS A 82 -11.21 -10.64 -4.34
CA LYS A 82 -10.12 -9.89 -4.99
C LYS A 82 -9.03 -9.50 -3.99
N GLU A 83 -9.43 -9.02 -2.81
CA GLU A 83 -8.54 -8.42 -1.82
C GLU A 83 -8.85 -8.94 -0.41
N PRO A 84 -8.62 -10.24 -0.15
CA PRO A 84 -9.01 -10.88 1.10
C PRO A 84 -8.33 -10.26 2.33
N ASP A 85 -7.07 -9.85 2.23
CA ASP A 85 -6.33 -9.29 3.37
C ASP A 85 -6.87 -7.92 3.79
N ILE A 86 -7.15 -7.05 2.81
CA ILE A 86 -7.77 -5.74 3.07
C ILE A 86 -9.19 -5.94 3.60
N TRP A 87 -9.97 -6.82 2.99
CA TRP A 87 -11.32 -7.16 3.47
C TRP A 87 -11.31 -7.64 4.93
N ASN A 88 -10.43 -8.59 5.27
CA ASN A 88 -10.35 -9.16 6.62
C ASN A 88 -9.73 -8.17 7.63
N ALA A 89 -9.00 -7.16 7.17
CA ALA A 89 -8.51 -6.08 8.01
C ALA A 89 -9.63 -5.12 8.44
N ILE A 90 -10.76 -5.08 7.72
CA ILE A 90 -11.92 -4.26 8.11
C ILE A 90 -12.67 -4.96 9.24
N LYS A 91 -12.38 -4.56 10.48
CA LYS A 91 -12.98 -5.08 11.71
C LYS A 91 -13.01 -3.99 12.78
N PHE A 92 -13.41 -4.34 14.01
CA PHE A 92 -13.42 -3.38 15.11
C PHE A 92 -12.07 -2.66 15.25
N GLY A 93 -12.07 -1.33 15.22
CA GLY A 93 -10.88 -0.47 15.20
C GLY A 93 -10.59 0.17 13.84
N THR A 94 -11.17 -0.36 12.75
CA THR A 94 -11.11 0.26 11.42
C THR A 94 -12.03 1.47 11.33
N VAL A 95 -11.58 2.53 10.66
CA VAL A 95 -12.40 3.69 10.30
C VAL A 95 -12.71 3.61 8.81
N LEU A 96 -13.99 3.52 8.46
CA LEU A 96 -14.44 3.62 7.07
C LEU A 96 -14.81 5.06 6.76
N GLU A 97 -14.29 5.60 5.66
CA GLU A 97 -14.49 6.97 5.23
C GLU A 97 -15.33 7.00 3.95
N ASN A 98 -16.41 7.79 3.98
CA ASN A 98 -17.29 8.07 2.84
C ASN A 98 -17.96 6.84 2.18
N VAL A 99 -18.02 5.70 2.90
CA VAL A 99 -18.76 4.52 2.44
C VAL A 99 -20.26 4.68 2.70
N VAL A 100 -21.08 4.05 1.85
CA VAL A 100 -22.53 3.91 2.06
C VAL A 100 -22.80 2.55 2.69
N PHE A 101 -23.75 2.48 3.63
CA PHE A 101 -24.13 1.24 4.29
C PHE A 101 -25.64 1.22 4.56
N ASP A 102 -26.21 0.02 4.65
CA ASP A 102 -27.61 -0.16 5.02
C ASP A 102 -27.82 0.18 6.51
N GLU A 103 -28.70 1.12 6.83
CA GLU A 103 -28.89 1.59 8.21
C GLU A 103 -29.39 0.51 9.18
N ARG A 104 -30.04 -0.54 8.66
CA ARG A 104 -30.63 -1.63 9.44
C ARG A 104 -29.65 -2.80 9.59
N THR A 105 -29.06 -3.30 8.51
CA THR A 105 -28.12 -4.44 8.55
C THR A 105 -26.71 -4.02 8.91
N ARG A 106 -26.37 -2.73 8.72
CA ARG A 106 -25.02 -2.16 8.83
C ARG A 106 -24.02 -2.75 7.84
N GLU A 107 -24.51 -3.43 6.81
CA GLU A 107 -23.67 -3.93 5.72
C GLU A 107 -23.25 -2.77 4.82
N VAL A 108 -21.95 -2.72 4.53
CA VAL A 108 -21.35 -1.68 3.68
C VAL A 108 -21.52 -2.06 2.23
N ASP A 109 -22.00 -1.13 1.40
CA ASP A 109 -22.00 -1.26 -0.05
C ASP A 109 -20.72 -0.62 -0.62
N TYR A 110 -19.71 -1.45 -0.86
CA TYR A 110 -18.43 -1.02 -1.45
C TYR A 110 -18.53 -0.66 -2.93
N THR A 111 -19.67 -0.90 -3.59
CA THR A 111 -19.88 -0.54 -5.00
C THR A 111 -20.56 0.83 -5.19
N ASP A 112 -21.13 1.38 -4.12
CA ASP A 112 -21.78 2.68 -4.13
C ASP A 112 -20.75 3.82 -4.28
N ARG A 113 -20.98 4.69 -5.28
CA ARG A 113 -20.14 5.84 -5.65
C ARG A 113 -20.85 7.19 -5.44
N SER A 114 -22.04 7.19 -4.85
CA SER A 114 -22.91 8.37 -4.74
C SER A 114 -22.27 9.52 -3.97
N VAL A 115 -21.41 9.20 -2.98
CA VAL A 115 -20.62 10.19 -2.24
C VAL A 115 -19.29 10.47 -2.95
N THR A 116 -18.52 9.43 -3.27
CA THR A 116 -17.22 9.54 -3.95
C THR A 116 -16.75 8.17 -4.44
N GLU A 117 -15.89 8.15 -5.47
CA GLU A 117 -15.13 6.94 -5.85
C GLU A 117 -13.90 6.70 -4.95
N ASN A 118 -13.53 7.66 -4.10
CA ASN A 118 -12.36 7.57 -3.22
C ASN A 118 -12.77 7.17 -1.80
N THR A 119 -13.61 6.15 -1.66
CA THR A 119 -13.93 5.56 -0.36
C THR A 119 -12.68 4.90 0.24
N ARG A 120 -12.53 4.96 1.57
CA ARG A 120 -11.31 4.53 2.26
C ARG A 120 -11.58 3.71 3.51
N ALA A 121 -10.60 2.90 3.89
CA ALA A 121 -10.52 2.25 5.19
C ALA A 121 -9.14 2.52 5.82
N ALA A 122 -9.16 3.12 7.01
CA ALA A 122 -7.97 3.30 7.84
C ALA A 122 -7.94 2.20 8.92
N TYR A 123 -6.86 1.44 8.97
CA TYR A 123 -6.69 0.39 9.98
C TYR A 123 -5.22 0.23 10.39
N PRO A 124 -4.96 -0.22 11.63
CA PRO A 124 -3.59 -0.46 12.09
C PRO A 124 -2.94 -1.62 11.33
N ILE A 125 -1.61 -1.58 11.18
CA ILE A 125 -0.87 -2.52 10.32
C ILE A 125 -1.00 -3.97 10.82
N GLU A 126 -1.20 -4.16 12.12
CA GLU A 126 -1.42 -5.45 12.79
C GLU A 126 -2.71 -6.15 12.33
N PHE A 127 -3.60 -5.44 11.62
CA PHE A 127 -4.80 -6.05 11.06
C PHE A 127 -4.50 -6.86 9.79
N ILE A 128 -3.36 -6.62 9.14
CA ILE A 128 -2.86 -7.43 8.03
C ILE A 128 -2.11 -8.64 8.60
N PRO A 129 -2.57 -9.89 8.38
CA PRO A 129 -1.97 -11.07 9.01
C PRO A 129 -0.49 -11.27 8.67
N ASN A 130 -0.10 -10.92 7.45
CA ASN A 130 1.28 -11.04 6.97
C ASN A 130 2.07 -9.74 7.11
N ALA A 131 1.67 -8.80 7.98
CA ALA A 131 2.47 -7.63 8.25
C ALA A 131 3.83 -8.01 8.86
N LYS A 132 4.91 -7.38 8.37
CA LYS A 132 6.22 -7.48 8.97
C LYS A 132 6.26 -6.58 10.20
N ILE A 133 6.43 -7.18 11.37
CA ILE A 133 6.61 -6.45 12.64
C ILE A 133 8.01 -6.77 13.19
N PRO A 134 8.85 -5.76 13.54
CA PRO A 134 8.69 -4.34 13.19
C PRO A 134 8.73 -4.13 11.67
N CYS A 135 8.10 -3.07 11.19
CA CYS A 135 7.95 -2.68 9.77
C CYS A 135 9.25 -2.16 9.15
N VAL A 136 10.29 -2.99 9.21
CA VAL A 136 11.66 -2.72 8.75
C VAL A 136 12.14 -3.94 7.97
N GLY A 137 12.85 -3.69 6.87
CA GLY A 137 13.45 -4.70 6.02
C GLY A 137 14.84 -4.29 5.52
N PRO A 138 15.63 -5.24 4.99
CA PRO A 138 16.93 -4.93 4.38
C PRO A 138 16.77 -4.13 3.09
N HIS A 139 17.88 -3.83 2.41
CA HIS A 139 17.83 -3.10 1.14
C HIS A 139 16.95 -3.78 0.08
N PRO A 140 16.20 -2.99 -0.72
CA PRO A 140 15.38 -3.51 -1.80
C PRO A 140 16.25 -4.17 -2.87
N LYS A 141 15.85 -5.37 -3.30
CA LYS A 141 16.41 -6.06 -4.47
C LYS A 141 15.65 -5.74 -5.74
N ASN A 142 14.39 -5.29 -5.61
CA ASN A 142 13.51 -4.99 -6.72
C ASN A 142 12.83 -3.63 -6.53
N VAL A 143 12.79 -2.85 -7.60
CA VAL A 143 12.02 -1.60 -7.69
C VAL A 143 11.08 -1.73 -8.88
N ILE A 144 9.78 -1.67 -8.62
CA ILE A 144 8.72 -1.80 -9.61
C ILE A 144 8.06 -0.45 -9.80
N LEU A 145 8.00 0.04 -11.04
CA LEU A 145 7.29 1.27 -11.41
C LEU A 145 5.97 0.90 -12.08
N LEU A 146 4.86 1.23 -11.44
CA LEU A 146 3.50 0.93 -11.90
C LEU A 146 2.95 2.12 -12.69
N ALA A 147 2.50 1.83 -13.91
CA ALA A 147 1.84 2.79 -14.76
C ALA A 147 0.49 2.23 -15.22
N CYS A 148 -0.57 3.02 -15.08
CA CYS A 148 -1.85 2.74 -15.73
C CYS A 148 -1.85 3.48 -17.08
N ASP A 149 -1.37 2.81 -18.12
CA ASP A 149 -1.28 3.39 -19.46
C ASP A 149 -2.60 3.25 -20.23
N ALA A 150 -3.40 4.33 -20.20
CA ALA A 150 -4.66 4.39 -20.92
C ALA A 150 -4.50 4.42 -22.45
N PHE A 151 -3.29 4.69 -22.98
CA PHE A 151 -3.02 4.69 -24.42
C PHE A 151 -2.65 3.31 -24.95
N GLY A 152 -2.34 2.34 -24.07
CA GLY A 152 -1.97 0.98 -24.46
C GLY A 152 -0.67 0.89 -25.27
N VAL A 153 0.27 1.79 -25.01
CA VAL A 153 1.58 1.87 -25.68
C VAL A 153 2.62 1.06 -24.94
N LEU A 154 2.64 1.14 -23.62
CA LEU A 154 3.62 0.44 -22.79
C LEU A 154 3.40 -1.08 -22.85
N PRO A 155 4.48 -1.88 -22.93
CA PRO A 155 4.35 -3.32 -22.75
C PRO A 155 3.93 -3.62 -21.30
N PRO A 156 3.37 -4.82 -21.03
CA PRO A 156 2.96 -5.20 -19.67
C PRO A 156 4.08 -5.16 -18.64
N VAL A 157 5.32 -5.42 -19.06
CA VAL A 157 6.52 -5.34 -18.21
C VAL A 157 7.74 -5.00 -19.06
N SER A 158 8.59 -4.13 -18.53
CA SER A 158 9.90 -3.77 -19.09
C SER A 158 10.96 -3.82 -18.00
N LYS A 159 12.16 -4.32 -18.33
CA LYS A 159 13.33 -4.18 -17.47
C LYS A 159 14.08 -2.91 -17.84
N LEU A 160 14.18 -1.98 -16.90
CA LEU A 160 14.91 -0.73 -17.07
C LEU A 160 16.41 -0.93 -16.80
N ASN A 161 17.24 -0.13 -17.47
CA ASN A 161 18.64 0.08 -17.13
C ASN A 161 18.74 1.20 -16.07
N LEU A 162 19.94 1.72 -15.82
CA LEU A 162 20.18 2.73 -14.79
C LEU A 162 19.76 4.15 -15.21
N GLU A 163 19.72 4.42 -16.52
CA GLU A 163 19.40 5.72 -17.13
C GLU A 163 17.91 5.83 -17.45
#